data_AF-A0A7S3ACU3-F1
#
_entry.id   AF-A0A7S3ACU3-F1
#
_cell.length_a   1.000
_cell.length_b   1.000
_cell.length_c   1.000
_cell.angle_alpha   90.00
_cell.angle_beta   90.00
_cell.angle_gamma   90.00
#
_symmetry.space_group_name_H-M   'P 1'
#
loop_
_entity.id
_entity.type
_entity.pdbx_description
1 polymer ?
#
loop_
_entity_poly.entity_id
_entity_poly.type
_entity_poly.pdbx_seq_one_letter_code
_entity_poly.pdbx_strand_id
1 'polypeptide(L)'
;AQVDRKVLRQRAVLFSPDVEQNTVLCSVLTSSAEASALGRESVDADLGDPACADLRDPGLAVVFCETKQQCREVSSHLQARGASALALHGDLEQKDRDKVLVRFRNGSCRILVATNVAARGLDVHGVTLVVNYELSGGKGCGEAYTHRVGRTARAERLGEAVSLVSTGPGRSCELPRLAAVDAALGGERIPRVEHIAASGDQQLHTVWSSQWRTLLVQGGRRDKLRPGDILGALSGAGVGLSGADVGTIEVLDKRSWVAVRSAAAADTALALAKVKIKKSRFKVHLIVD
;
A
#
# COMPACT_ATOMS: atom_id res chain seq x y z
N ALA A 1 -5.26 -17.42 13.04
CA ALA A 1 -4.77 -16.19 13.69
C ALA A 1 -5.98 -15.45 14.20
N GLN A 2 -6.13 -15.39 15.52
CA GLN A 2 -7.27 -14.75 16.18
C GLN A 2 -7.09 -13.23 16.00
N VAL A 3 -7.92 -12.61 15.16
CA VAL A 3 -7.88 -11.15 14.94
C VAL A 3 -8.29 -10.49 16.25
N ASP A 4 -7.36 -9.76 16.87
CA ASP A 4 -7.65 -9.06 18.12
C ASP A 4 -8.60 -7.89 17.83
N ARG A 5 -9.85 -8.05 18.24
CA ARG A 5 -11.00 -7.24 17.77
C ARG A 5 -11.00 -5.80 18.27
N LYS A 6 -10.08 -5.43 19.17
CA LYS A 6 -9.93 -4.05 19.69
C LYS A 6 -9.18 -3.11 18.75
N VAL A 7 -8.53 -3.64 17.72
CA VAL A 7 -7.57 -2.88 16.89
C VAL A 7 -8.02 -2.72 15.42
N LEU A 8 -9.03 -3.49 14.98
CA LEU A 8 -9.52 -3.48 13.60
C LEU A 8 -10.91 -2.85 13.48
N ARG A 9 -11.01 -1.70 12.78
CA ARG A 9 -12.29 -1.08 12.39
C ARG A 9 -12.77 -1.65 11.07
N GLN A 10 -14.02 -2.08 11.01
CA GLN A 10 -14.61 -2.69 9.81
C GLN A 10 -15.87 -1.92 9.40
N ARG A 11 -16.06 -1.67 8.11
CA ARG A 11 -17.30 -1.12 7.55
C ARG A 11 -17.56 -1.60 6.12
N ALA A 12 -18.83 -1.67 5.75
CA ALA A 12 -19.29 -1.92 4.39
C ALA A 12 -19.89 -0.62 3.83
N VAL A 13 -19.35 -0.13 2.72
CA VAL A 13 -19.85 1.04 2.00
C VAL A 13 -20.81 0.55 0.92
N LEU A 14 -22.08 0.86 1.12
CA LEU A 14 -23.17 0.53 0.20
C LEU A 14 -23.27 1.60 -0.88
N PHE A 15 -23.39 1.23 -2.16
CA PHE A 15 -23.52 2.20 -3.24
C PHE A 15 -24.52 1.77 -4.30
N SER A 16 -25.27 2.75 -4.84
CA SER A 16 -26.22 2.56 -5.94
C SER A 16 -25.50 2.08 -7.20
N PRO A 17 -26.15 1.24 -8.04
CA PRO A 17 -25.60 0.86 -9.35
C PRO A 17 -25.30 2.04 -10.28
N ASP A 18 -25.92 3.20 -10.05
CA ASP A 18 -25.68 4.42 -10.85
C ASP A 18 -24.33 5.09 -10.53
N VAL A 19 -23.66 4.66 -9.45
CA VAL A 19 -22.36 5.19 -9.04
C VAL A 19 -21.26 4.25 -9.49
N GLU A 20 -20.28 4.78 -10.22
CA GLU A 20 -19.09 4.02 -10.59
C GLU A 20 -18.33 3.57 -9.33
N GLN A 21 -18.08 2.27 -9.21
CA GLN A 21 -17.41 1.69 -8.06
C GLN A 21 -16.00 2.26 -7.83
N ASN A 22 -15.30 2.66 -8.90
CA ASN A 22 -14.01 3.35 -8.78
C ASN A 22 -14.16 4.72 -8.09
N THR A 23 -15.24 5.46 -8.31
CA THR A 23 -15.53 6.71 -7.58
C THR A 23 -15.72 6.44 -6.09
N VAL A 24 -16.40 5.35 -5.74
CA VAL A 24 -16.57 4.92 -4.34
C VAL A 24 -15.22 4.56 -3.73
N LEU A 25 -14.37 3.81 -4.44
CA LEU A 25 -13.00 3.49 -4.01
C LEU A 25 -12.20 4.77 -3.73
N CYS A 26 -12.27 5.76 -4.62
CA CYS A 26 -11.58 7.05 -4.48
C CYS A 26 -12.04 7.81 -3.22
N SER A 27 -13.35 7.84 -2.96
CA SER A 27 -13.95 8.45 -1.76
C SER A 27 -13.50 7.75 -0.46
N VAL A 28 -13.46 6.41 -0.47
CA VAL A 28 -12.98 5.60 0.67
C VAL A 28 -11.51 5.85 0.95
N LEU A 29 -10.67 5.85 -0.08
CA LEU A 29 -9.23 6.12 0.06
C LEU A 29 -8.97 7.52 0.64
N THR A 30 -9.73 8.52 0.18
CA THR A 30 -9.58 9.91 0.66
C THR A 30 -10.04 10.06 2.12
N SER A 31 -11.24 9.59 2.44
CA SER A 31 -11.79 9.69 3.80
C SER A 31 -10.98 8.91 4.85
N SER A 32 -10.45 7.73 4.49
CA SER A 32 -9.62 6.93 5.40
C SER A 32 -8.29 7.61 5.71
N ALA A 33 -7.74 8.34 4.74
CA ALA A 33 -6.53 9.12 4.93
C ALA A 33 -6.76 10.37 5.79
N GLU A 34 -7.87 11.08 5.58
CA GLU A 34 -8.26 12.22 6.42
C GLU A 34 -8.47 11.80 7.88
N ALA A 35 -9.16 10.67 8.10
CA ALA A 35 -9.35 10.10 9.42
C ALA A 35 -8.02 9.70 10.08
N SER A 36 -7.05 9.23 9.29
CA SER A 36 -5.71 8.89 9.78
C SER A 36 -4.90 10.12 10.18
N ALA A 37 -5.06 11.25 9.46
CA ALA A 37 -4.41 12.52 9.81
C ALA A 37 -4.96 13.09 11.12
N LEU A 38 -6.29 13.13 11.29
CA LEU A 38 -6.96 13.63 12.49
C LEU A 38 -6.66 12.80 13.75
N GLY A 39 -6.48 11.48 13.60
CA GLY A 39 -6.16 10.60 14.72
C GLY A 39 -4.77 10.82 15.32
N ARG A 40 -3.79 11.26 14.52
CA ARG A 40 -2.39 11.42 14.94
C ARG A 40 -2.11 12.73 15.68
N GLU A 41 -2.90 13.77 15.46
CA GLU A 41 -2.78 15.04 16.20
C GLU A 41 -2.97 14.88 17.71
N SER A 42 -3.63 13.81 18.16
CA SER A 42 -3.91 13.56 19.59
C SER A 42 -2.82 12.77 20.34
N VAL A 43 -1.86 12.13 19.65
CA VAL A 43 -0.89 11.19 20.28
C VAL A 43 0.53 11.75 20.32
N ASP A 44 0.90 12.64 19.39
CA ASP A 44 2.29 13.11 19.22
C ASP A 44 2.64 14.40 19.98
N ALA A 45 1.85 14.82 20.98
CA ALA A 45 2.11 16.03 21.76
C ALA A 45 3.34 15.95 22.71
N ASP A 46 3.93 14.76 22.93
CA ASP A 46 4.97 14.54 23.97
C ASP A 46 6.34 14.05 23.49
N LEU A 47 6.59 13.95 22.18
CA LEU A 47 7.92 13.58 21.64
C LEU A 47 8.34 14.55 20.53
N GLY A 48 9.06 15.60 20.92
CA GLY A 48 9.60 16.62 20.03
C GLY A 48 10.74 16.14 19.13
N ASP A 49 10.43 15.33 18.11
CA ASP A 49 11.33 15.09 16.99
C ASP A 49 10.87 15.88 15.75
N PRO A 50 11.57 16.98 15.38
CA PRO A 50 11.22 17.82 14.23
C PRO A 50 11.43 17.13 12.86
N ALA A 51 11.88 15.87 12.81
CA ALA A 51 11.88 15.06 11.59
C ALA A 51 10.48 14.58 11.15
N CYS A 52 9.44 14.77 11.98
CA CYS A 52 8.06 14.32 11.76
C CYS A 52 7.19 15.32 10.95
N ALA A 53 7.77 16.01 9.96
CA ALA A 53 7.03 16.97 9.13
C ALA A 53 6.18 16.31 8.02
N ASP A 54 5.55 15.16 8.29
CA ASP A 54 4.56 14.53 7.40
C ASP A 54 3.32 14.13 8.20
N LEU A 55 2.61 15.14 8.72
CA LEU A 55 1.33 15.00 9.45
C LEU A 55 0.19 14.41 8.59
N ARG A 56 0.46 13.92 7.38
CA ARG A 56 -0.51 13.36 6.42
C ARG A 56 -0.01 12.10 5.71
N ASP A 57 0.76 11.21 6.36
CA ASP A 57 1.01 9.88 5.76
C ASP A 57 -0.21 8.96 5.99
N PRO A 58 -1.00 8.61 4.95
CA PRO A 58 -2.13 7.69 5.08
C PRO A 58 -1.69 6.24 5.37
N GLY A 59 -0.39 5.96 5.34
CA GLY A 59 0.18 4.63 5.47
C GLY A 59 0.14 3.85 4.15
N LEU A 60 -0.03 2.54 4.26
CA LEU A 60 -0.10 1.63 3.10
C LEU A 60 -1.50 1.03 2.99
N ALA A 61 -2.04 1.02 1.77
CA ALA A 61 -3.34 0.42 1.46
C ALA A 61 -3.21 -0.81 0.57
N VAL A 62 -4.06 -1.80 0.80
CA VAL A 62 -4.21 -2.97 -0.08
C VAL A 62 -5.64 -3.04 -0.58
N VAL A 63 -5.83 -3.06 -1.89
CA VAL A 63 -7.13 -3.22 -2.55
C VAL A 63 -7.23 -4.63 -3.11
N PHE A 64 -8.18 -5.43 -2.64
CA PHE A 64 -8.39 -6.79 -3.09
C PHE A 64 -9.45 -6.87 -4.18
N CYS A 65 -9.04 -7.36 -5.35
CA CYS A 65 -9.94 -7.66 -6.48
C CYS A 65 -10.05 -9.18 -6.68
N GLU A 66 -11.08 -9.62 -7.39
CA GLU A 66 -11.27 -11.04 -7.72
C GLU A 66 -10.43 -11.45 -8.95
N THR A 67 -10.45 -10.64 -10.01
CA THR A 67 -9.79 -10.94 -11.28
C THR A 67 -8.52 -10.11 -11.51
N LYS A 68 -7.61 -10.66 -12.32
CA LYS A 68 -6.40 -9.94 -12.76
C LYS A 68 -6.70 -8.71 -13.63
N GLN A 69 -7.80 -8.76 -14.39
CA GLN A 69 -8.22 -7.66 -15.26
C GLN A 69 -8.65 -6.45 -14.42
N GLN A 70 -9.51 -6.67 -13.42
CA GLN A 70 -9.88 -5.65 -12.45
C GLN A 70 -8.67 -5.06 -11.75
N CYS A 71 -7.68 -5.88 -11.34
CA CYS A 71 -6.48 -5.34 -10.72
C CYS A 71 -5.77 -4.32 -11.61
N ARG A 72 -5.66 -4.59 -12.92
CA ARG A 72 -5.02 -3.68 -13.88
C ARG A 72 -5.85 -2.43 -14.09
N GLU A 73 -7.16 -2.58 -14.28
CA GLU A 73 -8.08 -1.46 -14.50
C GLU A 73 -8.10 -0.51 -13.31
N VAL A 74 -8.25 -1.05 -12.10
CA VAL A 74 -8.25 -0.28 -10.85
C VAL A 74 -6.89 0.40 -10.62
N SER A 75 -5.76 -0.29 -10.83
CA SER A 75 -4.45 0.34 -10.67
C SER A 75 -4.23 1.48 -11.65
N SER A 76 -4.58 1.27 -12.93
CA SER A 76 -4.45 2.31 -13.96
C SER A 76 -5.35 3.51 -13.68
N HIS A 77 -6.58 3.26 -13.20
CA HIS A 77 -7.51 4.32 -12.82
C HIS A 77 -6.99 5.17 -11.65
N LEU A 78 -6.40 4.54 -10.64
CA LEU A 78 -5.78 5.23 -9.51
C LEU A 78 -4.53 6.02 -9.93
N GLN A 79 -3.69 5.43 -10.79
CA GLN A 79 -2.50 6.10 -11.35
C GLN A 79 -2.87 7.32 -12.19
N ALA A 80 -3.92 7.22 -13.02
CA ALA A 80 -4.43 8.34 -13.82
C ALA A 80 -4.90 9.52 -12.96
N ARG A 81 -5.31 9.25 -11.71
CA ARG A 81 -5.65 10.26 -10.69
C ARG A 81 -4.46 10.70 -9.82
N GLY A 82 -3.25 10.26 -10.18
CA GLY A 82 -2.00 10.64 -9.51
C GLY A 82 -1.69 9.88 -8.21
N ALA A 83 -2.44 8.82 -7.88
CA ALA A 83 -2.13 7.98 -6.73
C ALA A 83 -1.00 7.00 -7.05
N SER A 84 -0.16 6.71 -6.05
CA SER A 84 0.93 5.74 -6.18
C SER A 84 0.39 4.32 -6.00
N ALA A 85 -0.12 3.75 -7.09
CA ALA A 85 -0.74 2.42 -7.11
C ALA A 85 0.00 1.43 -8.03
N LEU A 86 0.07 0.16 -7.64
CA LEU A 86 0.59 -0.94 -8.48
C LEU A 86 -0.28 -2.18 -8.36
N ALA A 87 -0.40 -2.93 -9.47
CA ALA A 87 -1.11 -4.21 -9.49
C ALA A 87 -0.20 -5.39 -9.12
N LEU A 88 -0.74 -6.38 -8.41
CA LEU A 88 -0.11 -7.65 -8.07
C LEU A 88 -1.05 -8.82 -8.40
N HIS A 89 -0.78 -9.52 -9.50
CA HIS A 89 -1.59 -10.63 -10.00
C HIS A 89 -0.72 -11.79 -10.51
N GLY A 90 -1.33 -12.94 -10.79
CA GLY A 90 -0.63 -14.18 -11.16
C GLY A 90 0.17 -14.15 -12.47
N ASP A 91 -0.18 -13.27 -13.41
CA ASP A 91 0.55 -13.15 -14.69
C ASP A 91 1.90 -12.42 -14.56
N LEU A 92 2.23 -11.84 -13.40
CA LEU A 92 3.51 -11.15 -13.22
C LEU A 92 4.64 -12.17 -13.14
N GLU A 93 5.72 -11.94 -13.89
CA GLU A 93 6.96 -12.67 -13.70
C GLU A 93 7.48 -12.47 -12.27
N GLN A 94 8.19 -13.47 -11.73
CA GLN A 94 8.76 -13.40 -10.38
C GLN A 94 9.59 -12.12 -10.16
N LYS A 95 10.35 -11.72 -11.19
CA LYS A 95 11.18 -10.51 -11.15
C LYS A 95 10.34 -9.25 -10.95
N ASP A 96 9.19 -9.14 -11.64
CA ASP A 96 8.29 -7.99 -11.55
C ASP A 96 7.48 -8.00 -10.26
N ARG A 97 7.05 -9.19 -9.82
CA ARG A 97 6.46 -9.41 -8.49
C ARG A 97 7.38 -8.89 -7.39
N ASP A 98 8.67 -9.25 -7.43
CA ASP A 98 9.64 -8.78 -6.43
C ASP A 98 9.78 -7.25 -6.46
N LYS A 99 9.78 -6.61 -7.64
CA LYS A 99 9.84 -5.14 -7.72
C LYS A 99 8.63 -4.50 -7.05
N VAL A 100 7.42 -4.97 -7.38
CA VAL A 100 6.17 -4.43 -6.81
C VAL A 100 6.17 -4.57 -5.29
N LEU A 101 6.57 -5.74 -4.77
CA LEU A 101 6.61 -6.01 -3.34
C LEU A 101 7.64 -5.16 -2.59
N VAL A 102 8.81 -4.94 -3.16
CA VAL A 102 9.81 -4.05 -2.58
C VAL A 102 9.31 -2.61 -2.56
N ARG A 103 8.75 -2.12 -3.68
CA ARG A 103 8.21 -0.76 -3.79
C ARG A 103 7.07 -0.51 -2.81
N PHE A 104 6.25 -1.52 -2.55
CA PHE A 104 5.20 -1.41 -1.55
C PHE A 104 5.75 -1.39 -0.13
N ARG A 105 6.67 -2.30 0.22
CA ARG A 105 7.28 -2.36 1.58
C ARG A 105 8.11 -1.15 1.94
N ASN A 106 8.81 -0.57 0.97
CA ASN A 106 9.58 0.66 1.17
C ASN A 106 8.73 1.93 0.97
N GLY A 107 7.45 1.74 0.63
CA GLY A 107 6.47 2.79 0.52
C GLY A 107 6.64 3.72 -0.70
N SER A 108 7.45 3.35 -1.69
CA SER A 108 7.46 3.98 -3.02
C SER A 108 6.22 3.65 -3.87
N CYS A 109 5.42 2.69 -3.41
CA CYS A 109 4.06 2.39 -3.81
C CYS A 109 3.19 2.41 -2.55
N ARG A 110 2.12 3.20 -2.55
CA ARG A 110 1.24 3.37 -1.38
C ARG A 110 0.01 2.47 -1.45
N ILE A 111 -0.48 2.17 -2.66
CA ILE A 111 -1.66 1.35 -2.89
C ILE A 111 -1.29 0.10 -3.68
N LEU A 112 -1.46 -1.08 -3.07
CA LEU A 112 -1.28 -2.34 -3.74
C LEU A 112 -2.64 -2.92 -4.15
N VAL A 113 -2.89 -3.03 -5.45
CA VAL A 113 -4.10 -3.67 -5.98
C VAL A 113 -3.79 -5.13 -6.29
N ALA A 114 -4.36 -6.07 -5.54
CA ALA A 114 -3.96 -7.47 -5.61
C ALA A 114 -5.13 -8.45 -5.74
N THR A 115 -4.87 -9.60 -6.39
CA THR A 115 -5.81 -10.73 -6.35
C THR A 115 -5.61 -11.58 -5.11
N ASN A 116 -6.66 -12.33 -4.73
CA ASN A 116 -6.62 -13.29 -3.62
C ASN A 116 -5.43 -14.26 -3.71
N VAL A 117 -5.15 -14.79 -4.90
CA VAL A 117 -4.07 -15.75 -5.11
C VAL A 117 -2.72 -15.07 -4.95
N ALA A 118 -2.55 -13.90 -5.55
CA ALA A 118 -1.26 -13.22 -5.56
C ALA A 118 -0.87 -12.64 -4.19
N ALA A 119 -1.86 -12.29 -3.36
CA ALA A 119 -1.68 -11.75 -2.02
C ALA A 119 -1.58 -12.80 -0.91
N ARG A 120 -1.80 -14.09 -1.20
CA ARG A 120 -1.48 -15.16 -0.24
C ARG A 120 0.03 -15.18 0.00
N GLY A 121 0.44 -15.23 1.27
CA GLY A 121 1.85 -15.13 1.65
C GLY A 121 2.44 -13.71 1.52
N LEU A 122 1.62 -12.69 1.29
CA LEU A 122 2.06 -11.30 1.37
C LEU A 122 2.39 -10.94 2.83
N ASP A 123 3.68 -10.95 3.17
CA ASP A 123 4.18 -10.48 4.45
C ASP A 123 4.56 -8.99 4.33
N VAL A 124 3.52 -8.16 4.45
CA VAL A 124 3.63 -6.70 4.43
C VAL A 124 3.23 -6.19 5.80
N HIS A 125 4.17 -5.56 6.48
CA HIS A 125 3.92 -4.88 7.74
C HIS A 125 3.48 -3.44 7.46
N GLY A 126 2.67 -2.87 8.36
CA GLY A 126 2.28 -1.46 8.28
C GLY A 126 1.17 -1.13 7.29
N VAL A 127 0.39 -2.13 6.83
CA VAL A 127 -0.85 -1.85 6.11
C VAL A 127 -1.86 -1.26 7.08
N THR A 128 -2.28 -0.03 6.81
CA THR A 128 -3.26 0.72 7.61
C THR A 128 -4.67 0.45 7.10
N LEU A 129 -4.85 0.34 5.78
CA LEU A 129 -6.14 0.19 5.13
C LEU A 129 -6.20 -1.05 4.24
N VAL A 130 -7.24 -1.86 4.40
CA VAL A 130 -7.60 -2.94 3.48
C VAL A 130 -8.94 -2.61 2.84
N VAL A 131 -8.99 -2.56 1.52
CA VAL A 131 -10.24 -2.38 0.77
C VAL A 131 -10.58 -3.66 0.05
N ASN A 132 -11.74 -4.25 0.33
CA ASN A 132 -12.34 -5.27 -0.52
C ASN A 132 -13.06 -4.55 -1.65
N TYR A 133 -12.44 -4.55 -2.84
CA TYR A 133 -13.09 -4.01 -4.02
C TYR A 133 -14.34 -4.83 -4.35
N GLU A 134 -14.22 -6.15 -4.29
CA GLU A 134 -15.35 -7.09 -4.41
C GLU A 134 -15.30 -8.14 -3.31
N LEU A 135 -16.48 -8.54 -2.82
CA LEU A 135 -16.60 -9.63 -1.87
C LEU A 135 -16.47 -10.97 -2.59
N SER A 136 -15.61 -11.85 -2.06
CA SER A 136 -15.41 -13.18 -2.65
C SER A 136 -16.72 -13.98 -2.63
N GLY A 137 -17.10 -14.57 -3.77
CA GLY A 137 -18.28 -15.42 -3.85
C GLY A 137 -18.05 -16.84 -3.32
N GLY A 138 -19.14 -17.59 -3.14
CA GLY A 138 -19.11 -19.04 -2.93
C GLY A 138 -18.79 -19.53 -1.51
N LYS A 139 -18.52 -20.84 -1.41
CA LYS A 139 -18.16 -21.53 -0.15
C LYS A 139 -16.73 -21.12 0.23
N GLY A 140 -16.57 -20.40 1.34
CA GLY A 140 -15.28 -19.85 1.78
C GLY A 140 -15.18 -18.32 1.78
N CYS A 141 -16.27 -17.61 1.47
CA CYS A 141 -16.36 -16.15 1.50
C CYS A 141 -15.80 -15.54 2.82
N GLY A 142 -16.22 -16.06 3.98
CA GLY A 142 -15.76 -15.56 5.28
C GLY A 142 -14.30 -15.84 5.60
N GLU A 143 -13.75 -16.98 5.17
CA GLU A 143 -12.34 -17.30 5.34
C GLU A 143 -11.47 -16.39 4.47
N ALA A 144 -11.87 -16.20 3.21
CA ALA A 144 -11.22 -15.25 2.31
C ALA A 144 -11.25 -13.82 2.89
N TYR A 145 -12.40 -13.38 3.39
CA TYR A 145 -12.54 -12.08 4.06
C TYR A 145 -11.58 -11.95 5.25
N THR A 146 -11.59 -12.92 6.16
CA THR A 146 -10.72 -12.94 7.36
C THR A 146 -9.24 -12.89 6.98
N HIS A 147 -8.83 -13.63 5.94
CA HIS A 147 -7.45 -13.61 5.43
C HIS A 147 -7.02 -12.28 4.81
N ARG A 148 -7.97 -11.54 4.20
CA ARG A 148 -7.74 -10.21 3.63
C ARG A 148 -7.61 -9.17 4.74
N VAL A 149 -8.57 -9.11 5.66
CA VAL A 149 -8.55 -8.12 6.75
C VAL A 149 -7.43 -8.39 7.75
N GLY A 150 -6.98 -9.64 7.89
CA GLY A 150 -5.78 -10.01 8.66
C GLY A 150 -4.45 -9.51 8.07
N ARG A 151 -4.46 -8.72 6.98
CA ARG A 151 -3.28 -8.00 6.48
C ARG A 151 -3.07 -6.64 7.15
N THR A 152 -4.11 -6.08 7.76
CA THR A 152 -4.02 -4.86 8.60
C THR A 152 -4.08 -5.24 10.10
N ALA A 153 -4.04 -4.25 10.99
CA ALA A 153 -4.12 -4.40 12.44
C ALA A 153 -3.07 -5.37 13.03
N ARG A 154 -1.85 -5.34 12.49
CA ARG A 154 -0.71 -6.14 13.00
C ARG A 154 0.17 -5.30 13.92
N ALA A 155 0.75 -5.95 14.93
CA ALA A 155 1.65 -5.31 15.91
C ALA A 155 1.02 -4.11 16.64
N GLU A 156 -0.21 -4.30 17.16
CA GLU A 156 -0.94 -3.34 18.02
C GLU A 156 -1.29 -1.98 17.37
N ARG A 157 -1.06 -1.83 16.06
CA ARG A 157 -1.46 -0.63 15.32
C ARG A 157 -2.90 -0.73 14.82
N LEU A 158 -3.66 0.36 14.95
CA LEU A 158 -5.01 0.48 14.42
C LEU A 158 -5.03 0.15 12.91
N GLY A 159 -5.99 -0.67 12.53
CA GLY A 159 -6.23 -1.04 11.14
C GLY A 159 -7.67 -0.78 10.73
N GLU A 160 -7.88 -0.44 9.46
CA GLU A 160 -9.21 -0.29 8.87
C GLU A 160 -9.41 -1.31 7.74
N ALA A 161 -10.58 -1.93 7.71
CA ALA A 161 -11.05 -2.75 6.60
C ALA A 161 -12.38 -2.23 6.07
N VAL A 162 -12.41 -1.88 4.78
CA VAL A 162 -13.60 -1.37 4.09
C VAL A 162 -14.01 -2.34 3.00
N SER A 163 -15.29 -2.68 2.92
CA SER A 163 -15.83 -3.44 1.80
C SER A 163 -16.72 -2.56 0.94
N LEU A 164 -16.45 -2.51 -0.37
CA LEU A 164 -17.37 -1.89 -1.32
C LEU A 164 -18.46 -2.92 -1.63
N VAL A 165 -19.72 -2.51 -1.55
CA VAL A 165 -20.86 -3.40 -1.73
C VAL A 165 -21.88 -2.72 -2.63
N SER A 166 -22.02 -3.22 -3.86
CA SER A 166 -23.06 -2.71 -4.75
C SER A 166 -24.45 -3.18 -4.31
N THR A 167 -25.39 -2.25 -4.24
CA THR A 167 -26.81 -2.50 -3.94
C THR A 167 -27.67 -2.64 -5.20
N GLY A 168 -27.03 -2.82 -6.37
CA GLY A 168 -27.72 -2.98 -7.64
C GLY A 168 -28.59 -4.24 -7.74
N PRO A 169 -29.49 -4.32 -8.73
CA PRO A 169 -30.36 -5.47 -8.92
C PRO A 169 -29.62 -6.68 -9.50
N GLY A 170 -30.09 -7.89 -9.19
CA GLY A 170 -29.62 -9.12 -9.84
C GLY A 170 -28.20 -9.52 -9.46
N ARG A 171 -27.34 -9.79 -10.45
CA ARG A 171 -25.98 -10.33 -10.23
C ARG A 171 -24.98 -9.30 -9.70
N SER A 172 -25.25 -8.01 -9.83
CA SER A 172 -24.44 -6.95 -9.23
C SER A 172 -24.75 -6.74 -7.75
N CYS A 173 -25.83 -7.32 -7.22
CA CYS A 173 -26.15 -7.25 -5.80
C CYS A 173 -25.13 -8.03 -4.97
N GLU A 174 -24.32 -7.32 -4.18
CA GLU A 174 -23.35 -7.94 -3.27
C GLU A 174 -23.88 -8.13 -1.84
N LEU A 175 -25.09 -7.66 -1.54
CA LEU A 175 -25.72 -7.82 -0.22
C LEU A 175 -25.79 -9.29 0.26
N PRO A 176 -26.11 -10.29 -0.58
CA PRO A 176 -26.07 -11.69 -0.16
C PRO A 176 -24.66 -12.16 0.23
N ARG A 177 -23.62 -11.65 -0.46
CA ARG A 177 -22.22 -11.96 -0.14
C ARG A 177 -21.83 -11.32 1.18
N LEU A 178 -22.24 -10.07 1.42
CA LEU A 178 -22.03 -9.40 2.71
C LEU A 178 -22.71 -10.15 3.86
N ALA A 179 -23.94 -10.61 3.67
CA ALA A 179 -24.64 -11.42 4.67
C ALA A 179 -23.92 -12.75 4.95
N ALA A 180 -23.31 -13.38 3.94
CA ALA A 180 -22.50 -14.57 4.12
C ALA A 180 -21.20 -14.29 4.90
N VAL A 181 -20.60 -13.10 4.74
CA VAL A 181 -19.48 -12.66 5.58
C VAL A 181 -19.93 -12.49 7.03
N ASP A 182 -21.02 -11.76 7.28
CA ASP A 182 -21.57 -11.57 8.62
C ASP A 182 -21.83 -12.93 9.32
N ALA A 183 -22.43 -13.88 8.60
CA ALA A 183 -22.67 -15.23 9.11
C ALA A 183 -21.37 -15.96 9.48
N ALA A 184 -20.34 -15.85 8.64
CA ALA A 184 -19.04 -16.47 8.89
C ALA A 184 -18.24 -15.80 10.04
N LEU A 185 -18.55 -14.54 10.37
CA LEU A 185 -18.03 -13.83 11.53
C LEU A 185 -18.79 -14.13 12.83
N GLY A 186 -19.64 -15.16 12.84
CA GLY A 186 -20.44 -15.55 14.00
C GLY A 186 -21.75 -14.78 14.12
N GLY A 187 -22.25 -14.20 13.02
CA GLY A 187 -23.49 -13.42 12.98
C GLY A 187 -23.32 -11.95 13.37
N GLU A 188 -22.10 -11.52 13.69
CA GLU A 188 -21.76 -10.12 13.92
C GLU A 188 -21.87 -9.35 12.61
N ARG A 189 -22.68 -8.29 12.59
CA ARG A 189 -22.91 -7.50 11.37
C ARG A 189 -21.82 -6.45 11.22
N ILE A 190 -21.15 -6.48 10.06
CA ILE A 190 -20.28 -5.37 9.68
C ILE A 190 -21.14 -4.10 9.54
N PRO A 191 -20.74 -2.97 10.17
CA PRO A 191 -21.44 -1.70 10.05
C PRO A 191 -21.62 -1.31 8.57
N ARG A 192 -22.85 -0.98 8.18
CA ARG A 192 -23.20 -0.57 6.82
C ARG A 192 -23.32 0.95 6.78
N VAL A 193 -22.65 1.58 5.83
CA VAL A 193 -22.64 3.02 5.62
C VAL A 193 -23.01 3.27 4.16
N GLU A 194 -23.98 4.14 3.92
CA GLU A 194 -24.31 4.54 2.55
C GLU A 194 -23.20 5.41 1.98
N HIS A 195 -22.85 5.19 0.71
CA HIS A 195 -21.93 6.04 -0.01
C HIS A 195 -22.58 7.41 -0.21
N ILE A 196 -22.06 8.39 0.49
CA ILE A 196 -22.37 9.79 0.25
C ILE A 196 -21.35 10.28 -0.77
N ALA A 197 -21.83 10.81 -1.91
CA ALA A 197 -20.97 11.39 -2.92
C ALA A 197 -20.13 12.51 -2.28
N ALA A 198 -18.85 12.22 -2.03
CA ALA A 198 -17.92 13.23 -1.57
C ALA A 198 -17.60 14.16 -2.74
N SER A 199 -17.65 15.47 -2.51
CA SER A 199 -17.37 16.51 -3.51
C SER A 199 -15.89 16.61 -3.92
N GLY A 200 -15.10 15.55 -3.76
CA GLY A 200 -13.64 15.58 -3.76
C GLY A 200 -12.96 14.51 -4.59
N ASP A 201 -13.26 14.42 -5.90
CA ASP A 201 -12.46 13.59 -6.85
C ASP A 201 -11.02 14.15 -7.03
N GLN A 202 -10.71 15.32 -6.47
CA GLN A 202 -9.48 16.09 -6.72
C GLN A 202 -8.33 15.87 -5.72
N GLN A 203 -8.51 15.11 -4.63
CA GLN A 203 -7.50 15.02 -3.56
C GLN A 203 -6.64 13.74 -3.55
N LEU A 204 -6.96 12.73 -4.37
CA LEU A 204 -6.23 11.47 -4.39
C LEU A 204 -4.71 11.63 -4.61
N HIS A 205 -4.30 12.47 -5.57
CA HIS A 205 -2.89 12.77 -5.81
C HIS A 205 -2.21 13.38 -4.57
N THR A 206 -2.90 14.28 -3.85
CA THR A 206 -2.30 14.97 -2.69
C THR A 206 -2.10 14.04 -1.49
N VAL A 207 -2.90 12.99 -1.40
CA VAL A 207 -2.96 12.11 -0.23
C VAL A 207 -2.18 10.82 -0.45
N TRP A 208 -2.34 10.20 -1.63
CA TRP A 208 -1.80 8.88 -1.94
C TRP A 208 -0.62 8.94 -2.92
N SER A 209 -0.02 10.12 -3.12
CA SER A 209 1.29 10.21 -3.74
C SER A 209 2.37 9.69 -2.80
N SER A 210 3.40 9.07 -3.36
CA SER A 210 4.54 8.60 -2.58
C SER A 210 5.61 9.68 -2.50
N GLN A 211 6.04 10.01 -1.29
CA GLN A 211 7.23 10.83 -1.05
C GLN A 211 8.54 10.05 -1.22
N TRP A 212 8.45 8.74 -1.44
CA TRP A 212 9.57 7.85 -1.64
C TRP A 212 9.64 7.40 -3.10
N ARG A 213 10.86 7.30 -3.62
CA ARG A 213 11.16 6.66 -4.89
C ARG A 213 12.21 5.58 -4.65
N THR A 214 12.17 4.53 -5.45
CA THR A 214 13.09 3.40 -5.28
C THR A 214 14.23 3.44 -6.28
N LEU A 215 15.46 3.35 -5.76
CA LEU A 215 16.66 3.09 -6.54
C LEU A 215 16.96 1.59 -6.56
N LEU A 216 17.35 1.08 -7.72
CA LEU A 216 17.84 -0.27 -7.92
C LEU A 216 19.35 -0.23 -8.15
N VAL A 217 20.10 -0.76 -7.19
CA VAL A 217 21.54 -1.00 -7.30
C VAL A 217 21.77 -2.42 -7.83
N GLN A 218 22.52 -2.56 -8.92
CA GLN A 218 22.91 -3.85 -9.50
C GLN A 218 24.06 -4.52 -8.72
N GLY A 219 23.91 -4.62 -7.40
CA GLY A 219 24.80 -5.34 -6.51
C GLY A 219 24.04 -5.77 -5.25
N GLY A 220 24.41 -6.90 -4.65
CA GLY A 220 23.68 -7.48 -3.53
C GLY A 220 24.55 -8.25 -2.54
N ARG A 221 23.96 -9.21 -1.81
CA ARG A 221 24.66 -10.03 -0.80
C ARG A 221 25.82 -10.81 -1.38
N ARG A 222 25.73 -11.26 -2.64
CA ARG A 222 26.82 -11.97 -3.34
C ARG A 222 28.02 -11.06 -3.61
N ASP A 223 27.79 -9.77 -3.73
CA ASP A 223 28.83 -8.73 -3.79
C ASP A 223 29.31 -8.30 -2.39
N LYS A 224 28.89 -9.03 -1.34
CA LYS A 224 29.18 -8.76 0.08
C LYS A 224 28.71 -7.38 0.53
N LEU A 225 27.62 -6.88 -0.07
CA LEU A 225 26.96 -5.65 0.35
C LEU A 225 26.05 -5.92 1.55
N ARG A 226 26.02 -4.97 2.47
CA ARG A 226 25.10 -4.88 3.61
C ARG A 226 24.35 -3.54 3.56
N PRO A 227 23.20 -3.40 4.24
CA PRO A 227 22.48 -2.14 4.29
C PRO A 227 23.36 -0.96 4.72
N GLY A 228 24.23 -1.15 5.71
CA GLY A 228 25.16 -0.11 6.18
C GLY A 228 26.21 0.32 5.14
N ASP A 229 26.64 -0.56 4.24
CA ASP A 229 27.57 -0.18 3.16
C ASP A 229 26.90 0.79 2.18
N ILE A 230 25.63 0.55 1.88
CA ILE A 230 24.83 1.38 0.97
C ILE A 230 24.48 2.70 1.65
N LEU A 231 24.05 2.66 2.91
CA LEU A 231 23.77 3.86 3.71
C LEU A 231 25.02 4.76 3.80
N GLY A 232 26.19 4.19 4.08
CA GLY A 232 27.44 4.96 4.12
C GLY A 232 27.80 5.61 2.79
N ALA A 233 27.49 4.97 1.65
CA ALA A 233 27.70 5.56 0.33
C ALA A 233 26.70 6.68 0.02
N LEU A 234 25.46 6.58 0.49
CA LEU A 234 24.42 7.60 0.32
C LEU A 234 24.66 8.84 1.20
N SER A 235 25.12 8.65 2.43
CA SER A 235 25.40 9.76 3.36
C SER A 235 26.80 10.35 3.22
N GLY A 236 27.72 9.67 2.52
CA GLY A 236 29.06 10.16 2.27
C GLY A 236 29.10 11.37 1.33
N ALA A 237 30.22 12.11 1.34
CA ALA A 237 30.41 13.37 0.62
C ALA A 237 30.13 13.34 -0.91
N GLY A 238 30.09 12.15 -1.52
CA GLY A 238 29.79 12.02 -2.96
C GLY A 238 28.31 12.08 -3.31
N VAL A 239 27.41 11.84 -2.35
CA VAL A 239 25.95 11.91 -2.54
C VAL A 239 25.35 12.90 -1.52
N GLY A 240 25.73 12.80 -0.26
CA GLY A 240 25.40 13.78 0.77
C GLY A 240 23.95 13.74 1.26
N LEU A 241 23.25 12.61 1.14
CA LEU A 241 21.90 12.49 1.67
C LEU A 241 21.90 12.43 3.20
N SER A 242 20.96 13.16 3.81
CA SER A 242 20.68 13.02 5.23
C SER A 242 20.06 11.65 5.53
N GLY A 243 20.15 11.19 6.78
CA GLY A 243 19.49 9.96 7.20
C GLY A 243 17.96 10.01 7.04
N ALA A 244 17.35 11.20 7.12
CA ALA A 244 15.91 11.41 6.92
C ALA A 244 15.48 11.27 5.45
N ASP A 245 16.41 11.40 4.51
CA ASP A 245 16.17 11.28 3.07
C ASP A 245 16.36 9.85 2.55
N VAL A 246 16.78 8.92 3.41
CA VAL A 246 17.01 7.52 3.10
C VAL A 246 16.00 6.65 3.85
N GLY A 247 15.15 5.96 3.09
CA GLY A 247 14.16 5.03 3.61
C GLY A 247 14.71 3.61 3.71
N THR A 248 13.81 2.63 3.61
CA THR A 248 14.17 1.21 3.69
C THR A 248 15.22 0.81 2.66
N ILE A 249 16.27 0.12 3.13
CA ILE A 249 17.30 -0.50 2.30
C ILE A 249 17.13 -2.02 2.35
N GLU A 250 16.76 -2.60 1.21
CA GLU A 250 16.59 -4.04 1.07
C GLU A 250 17.67 -4.64 0.17
N VAL A 251 18.52 -5.47 0.75
CA VAL A 251 19.63 -6.13 0.04
C VAL A 251 19.22 -7.57 -0.27
N LEU A 252 19.06 -7.88 -1.55
CA LEU A 252 18.84 -9.23 -2.08
C LEU A 252 20.16 -9.84 -2.55
N ASP A 253 20.14 -11.08 -3.05
CA ASP A 253 21.33 -11.80 -3.48
C ASP A 253 22.18 -11.08 -4.52
N LYS A 254 21.53 -10.55 -5.57
CA LYS A 254 22.20 -9.96 -6.75
C LYS A 254 21.94 -8.47 -6.91
N ARG A 255 21.04 -7.90 -6.10
CA ARG A 255 20.52 -6.54 -6.26
C ARG A 255 20.16 -5.96 -4.91
N SER A 256 20.19 -4.64 -4.81
CA SER A 256 19.74 -3.92 -3.63
C SER A 256 18.77 -2.83 -4.04
N TRP A 257 17.77 -2.61 -3.20
CA TRP A 257 16.74 -1.62 -3.41
C TRP A 257 16.79 -0.61 -2.28
N VAL A 258 16.72 0.66 -2.62
CA VAL A 258 16.84 1.74 -1.64
C VAL A 258 15.71 2.72 -1.87
N ALA A 259 14.88 2.97 -0.86
CA ALA A 259 13.97 4.11 -0.90
C ALA A 259 14.74 5.39 -0.58
N VAL A 260 14.48 6.43 -1.37
CA VAL A 260 15.00 7.79 -1.16
C VAL A 260 13.88 8.81 -1.37
N ARG A 261 13.99 9.99 -0.77
CA ARG A 261 12.97 11.05 -0.96
C ARG A 261 12.82 11.40 -2.44
N SER A 262 11.57 11.54 -2.89
CA SER A 262 11.23 11.72 -4.30
C SER A 262 11.90 12.96 -4.90
N ALA A 263 12.06 14.03 -4.12
CA ALA A 263 12.71 15.26 -4.55
C ALA A 263 14.19 15.06 -4.92
N ALA A 264 14.90 14.17 -4.23
CA ALA A 264 16.34 13.94 -4.44
C ALA A 264 16.64 12.69 -5.29
N ALA A 265 15.63 11.93 -5.71
CA ALA A 265 15.81 10.58 -6.21
C ALA A 265 16.62 10.50 -7.52
N ALA A 266 16.35 11.39 -8.48
CA ALA A 266 17.05 11.41 -9.77
C ALA A 266 18.53 11.75 -9.60
N ASP A 267 18.84 12.83 -8.87
CA ASP A 267 20.21 13.27 -8.61
C ASP A 267 20.98 12.23 -7.80
N THR A 268 20.33 11.63 -6.79
CA THR A 268 20.91 10.54 -5.99
C THR A 268 21.28 9.35 -6.86
N ALA A 269 20.44 8.95 -7.82
CA ALA A 269 20.73 7.82 -8.70
C ALA A 269 22.00 8.07 -9.53
N LEU A 270 22.13 9.28 -10.09
CA LEU A 270 23.28 9.70 -10.89
C LEU A 270 24.56 9.81 -10.05
N ALA A 271 24.45 10.36 -8.84
CA ALA A 271 25.58 10.52 -7.92
C ALA A 271 26.06 9.16 -7.40
N LEU A 272 25.15 8.31 -6.91
CA LEU A 272 25.48 7.00 -6.37
C LEU A 272 26.14 6.09 -7.40
N ALA A 273 25.76 6.17 -8.68
CA ALA A 273 26.39 5.43 -9.77
C ALA A 273 27.89 5.76 -9.95
N LYS A 274 28.34 6.95 -9.51
CA LYS A 274 29.74 7.42 -9.61
C LYS A 274 30.54 7.12 -8.34
N VAL A 275 29.87 6.88 -7.21
CA VAL A 275 30.49 6.59 -5.91
C VAL A 275 30.82 5.10 -5.78
N LYS A 276 31.91 4.79 -5.06
CA LYS A 276 32.21 3.40 -4.70
C LYS A 276 31.39 3.02 -3.49
N ILE A 277 30.63 1.94 -3.60
CA ILE A 277 30.05 1.26 -2.45
C ILE A 277 31.09 0.23 -2.01
N LYS A 278 31.71 0.45 -0.85
CA LYS A 278 32.85 -0.33 -0.37
C LYS A 278 34.04 -0.24 -1.33
N LYS A 279 34.31 -1.27 -2.14
CA LYS A 279 35.45 -1.33 -3.07
C LYS A 279 35.07 -1.15 -4.54
N SER A 280 33.78 -1.21 -4.87
CA SER A 280 33.31 -1.32 -6.26
C SER A 280 32.25 -0.26 -6.58
N ARG A 281 32.12 0.07 -7.86
CA ARG A 281 30.99 0.86 -8.39
C ARG A 281 29.93 -0.09 -8.92
N PHE A 282 28.67 0.30 -8.79
CA PHE A 282 27.54 -0.48 -9.27
C PHE A 282 26.68 0.36 -10.20
N LYS A 283 26.01 -0.28 -11.16
CA LYS A 283 24.98 0.38 -11.94
C LYS A 283 23.78 0.67 -11.04
N VAL A 284 23.25 1.88 -11.12
CA VAL A 284 22.10 2.34 -10.34
C VAL A 284 21.03 2.81 -11.31
N HIS A 285 19.78 2.39 -11.06
CA HIS A 285 18.62 2.81 -11.84
C HIS A 285 17.56 3.39 -10.91
N LEU A 286 17.03 4.56 -11.25
CA LEU A 286 15.79 5.03 -10.66
C LEU A 286 14.64 4.21 -11.25
N ILE A 287 13.81 3.62 -10.39
CA ILE A 287 12.65 2.86 -10.82
C ILE A 287 11.50 3.84 -11.02
N VAL A 288 11.08 3.97 -12.28
CA VAL A 288 9.94 4.77 -12.69
C VAL A 288 8.69 3.90 -12.81
N ASP A 289 7.53 4.55 -12.72
CA ASP A 289 6.21 3.94 -12.89
C ASP A 289 5.92 3.57 -14.35
#